data_AF-B2JTE0-F1
#
_entry.id   AF-B2JTE0-F1
#
_cell.length_a   1.000
_cell.length_b   1.000
_cell.length_c   1.000
_cell.angle_alpha   90.00
_cell.angle_beta   90.00
_cell.angle_gamma   90.00
#
_symmetry.space_group_name_H-M   'P 1'
#
loop_
_entity.id
_entity.type
_entity.pdbx_description
1 polymer ?
#
loop_
_entity_poly.entity_id
_entity_poly.type
_entity_poly.pdbx_seq_one_letter_code
_entity_poly.pdbx_strand_id
1 'polypeptide(L)'
;MNRKLQLLVVAFGAAAPLLASAQSNSQGFTRQQVRQEAAEYAAAGFNPARMNPRTWVNDAQAASAKVMTARAEGSSSQVAENKAENTGHCN
;
A
#
# COMPACT_ATOMS: atom_id res chain seq x y z
N MET A 1 -29.59 -24.09 16.55
CA MET A 1 -28.22 -24.40 16.99
C MET A 1 -27.16 -23.51 16.31
N ASN A 2 -27.48 -22.26 15.93
CA ASN A 2 -26.64 -21.45 15.02
C ASN A 2 -26.11 -20.16 15.67
N ARG A 3 -26.67 -19.75 16.82
CA ARG A 3 -26.29 -18.50 17.50
C ARG A 3 -24.97 -18.59 18.26
N LYS A 4 -24.60 -19.78 18.73
CA LYS A 4 -23.33 -20.03 19.42
C LYS A 4 -22.13 -19.98 18.45
N LEU A 5 -22.34 -20.43 17.21
CA LEU A 5 -21.31 -20.39 16.17
C LEU A 5 -20.99 -18.96 15.73
N GLN A 6 -22.01 -18.10 15.62
CA GLN A 6 -21.84 -16.68 15.27
C GLN A 6 -21.03 -15.90 16.31
N LEU A 7 -21.23 -16.17 17.61
CA LEU A 7 -20.48 -15.50 18.67
C LEU A 7 -18.99 -15.89 18.68
N LEU A 8 -18.67 -17.12 18.28
CA LEU A 8 -17.30 -17.63 18.22
C LEU A 8 -16.50 -16.97 17.09
N VAL A 9 -17.13 -16.70 15.95
CA VAL A 9 -16.52 -16.02 14.80
C VAL A 9 -16.19 -14.55 15.10
N VAL A 10 -17.06 -13.85 15.84
CA VAL A 10 -16.83 -12.44 16.20
C VAL A 10 -15.68 -12.28 17.20
N ALA A 11 -15.54 -13.20 18.16
CA ALA A 11 -14.46 -13.15 19.14
C ALA A 11 -13.07 -13.43 18.54
N PHE A 12 -12.98 -14.26 17.49
CA PHE A 12 -11.70 -14.59 16.84
C PHE A 12 -11.21 -13.50 15.87
N GLY A 13 -12.09 -12.64 15.36
CA GLY A 13 -11.73 -11.55 14.44
C GLY A 13 -10.89 -10.44 15.09
N ALA A 14 -10.95 -10.28 16.41
CA ALA A 14 -10.23 -9.21 17.12
C ALA A 14 -8.74 -9.49 17.34
N ALA A 15 -8.26 -10.72 17.11
CA ALA A 15 -6.85 -11.10 17.29
C ALA A 15 -6.03 -11.13 15.98
N ALA A 16 -6.67 -10.94 14.82
CA ALA A 16 -6.05 -11.06 13.50
C ALA A 16 -4.82 -10.14 13.25
N PRO A 17 -4.75 -8.88 13.76
CA PRO A 17 -3.63 -8.00 13.39
C PRO A 17 -2.28 -8.43 13.96
N LEU A 18 -2.25 -9.30 14.99
CA LEU A 18 -1.01 -9.68 15.68
C LEU A 18 -0.15 -10.67 14.89
N LEU A 19 -0.73 -11.38 13.91
CA LEU A 19 -0.01 -12.36 13.08
C LEU A 19 0.44 -11.79 11.72
N ALA A 20 -0.16 -10.67 11.28
CA ALA A 20 0.16 -10.04 10.00
C ALA A 20 1.58 -9.47 9.95
N SER A 21 2.16 -9.11 11.11
CA SER A 21 3.51 -8.56 11.22
C SER A 21 4.63 -9.60 10.98
N ALA A 22 4.34 -10.90 11.15
CA ALA A 22 5.32 -11.98 10.98
C ALA A 22 5.35 -12.59 9.56
N GLN A 23 4.28 -12.42 8.78
CA GLN A 23 4.22 -12.76 7.35
C GLN A 23 4.81 -11.66 6.45
N SER A 24 5.61 -10.77 7.02
CA SER A 24 6.45 -9.85 6.25
C SER A 24 7.31 -10.69 5.31
N ASN A 25 6.96 -10.74 4.03
CA ASN A 25 7.61 -11.54 3.00
C ASN A 25 9.12 -11.61 3.24
N SER A 26 9.63 -12.77 3.65
CA SER A 26 11.06 -13.02 3.91
C SER A 26 11.93 -12.85 2.66
N GLN A 27 11.30 -12.69 1.50
CA GLN A 27 11.90 -12.19 0.28
C GLN A 27 12.10 -10.67 0.41
N GLY A 28 13.27 -10.26 0.93
CA GLY A 28 13.62 -8.85 1.02
C GLY A 28 13.50 -8.13 -0.34
N PHE A 29 13.23 -6.84 -0.32
CA PHE A 29 13.08 -6.05 -1.55
C PHE A 29 14.31 -6.17 -2.45
N THR A 30 14.07 -6.28 -3.75
CA THR A 30 15.16 -6.22 -4.73
C THR A 30 15.75 -4.80 -4.77
N ARG A 31 17.04 -4.66 -5.09
CA ARG A 31 17.68 -3.33 -5.21
C ARG A 31 16.97 -2.42 -6.21
N GLN A 32 16.36 -3.00 -7.24
CA GLN A 32 15.60 -2.25 -8.24
C GLN A 32 14.29 -1.72 -7.65
N GLN A 33 13.54 -2.56 -6.93
CA GLN A 33 12.33 -2.13 -6.22
C GLN A 33 12.61 -1.02 -5.20
N VAL A 34 13.69 -1.15 -4.42
CA VAL A 34 14.07 -0.10 -3.45
C VAL A 34 14.38 1.23 -4.15
N ARG A 35 15.06 1.20 -5.31
CA ARG A 35 15.35 2.42 -6.08
C ARG A 35 14.09 3.05 -6.65
N GLN A 36 13.17 2.23 -7.14
CA GLN A 36 11.88 2.69 -7.64
C GLN A 36 11.06 3.34 -6.51
N GLU A 37 10.93 2.66 -5.38
CA GLU A 37 10.19 3.19 -4.24
C GLU A 37 10.87 4.46 -3.69
N ALA A 38 12.20 4.50 -3.60
CA ALA A 38 12.92 5.71 -3.21
C ALA A 38 12.67 6.88 -4.16
N ALA A 39 12.53 6.64 -5.47
CA ALA A 39 12.18 7.68 -6.44
C ALA A 39 10.74 8.19 -6.26
N GLU A 40 9.79 7.32 -5.93
CA GLU A 40 8.40 7.72 -5.62
C GLU A 40 8.34 8.60 -4.37
N TYR A 41 9.06 8.23 -3.31
CA TYR A 41 9.15 9.05 -2.11
C TYR A 41 9.89 10.37 -2.35
N ALA A 42 10.93 10.38 -3.20
CA ALA A 42 11.59 11.62 -3.62
C ALA A 42 10.63 12.54 -4.40
N ALA A 43 9.81 11.99 -5.30
CA ALA A 43 8.77 12.73 -6.02
C ALA A 43 7.68 13.29 -5.07
N ALA A 44 7.38 12.58 -3.99
CA ALA A 44 6.49 13.05 -2.93
C ALA A 44 7.11 14.16 -2.04
N GLY A 45 8.39 14.49 -2.24
CA GLY A 45 9.13 15.51 -1.52
C GLY A 45 9.86 15.00 -0.27
N PHE A 46 9.98 13.68 -0.09
CA PHE A 46 10.67 13.08 1.06
C PHE A 46 12.15 12.84 0.76
N ASN A 47 13.03 13.38 1.61
CA ASN A 47 14.45 13.14 1.53
C ASN A 47 15.04 12.85 2.93
N PRO A 48 15.45 11.61 3.23
CA PRO A 48 16.00 11.25 4.53
C PRO A 48 17.32 11.93 4.87
N ALA A 49 18.12 12.32 3.87
CA ALA A 49 19.40 13.00 4.10
C ALA A 49 19.25 14.50 4.40
N ARG A 50 18.05 15.08 4.22
CA ARG A 50 17.77 16.52 4.37
C ARG A 50 16.50 16.76 5.18
N MET A 51 16.12 15.83 6.04
CA MET A 51 14.92 15.98 6.88
C MET A 51 15.20 16.84 8.11
N ASN A 52 14.18 17.59 8.53
CA ASN A 52 14.20 18.29 9.80
C ASN A 52 13.95 17.27 10.93
N PRO A 53 14.89 17.10 11.88
CA PRO A 53 14.75 16.13 12.97
C PRO A 53 13.52 16.35 13.88
N ARG A 54 12.89 17.52 13.82
CA ARG A 54 11.69 17.83 14.61
C ARG A 54 10.39 17.41 13.91
N THR A 55 10.39 17.32 12.59
CA THR A 55 9.17 17.07 11.78
C THR A 55 9.25 15.80 10.96
N TRP A 56 10.37 15.07 10.99
CA TRP A 56 10.64 13.92 10.12
C TRP A 56 9.51 12.86 10.10
N VAL A 57 8.84 12.63 11.23
CA VAL A 57 7.72 11.68 11.31
C VAL A 57 6.53 12.17 10.48
N ASN A 58 6.17 13.44 10.64
CA ASN A 58 5.06 14.04 9.91
C ASN A 58 5.40 14.15 8.42
N ASP A 59 6.64 14.50 8.09
CA ASP A 59 7.12 14.57 6.71
C ASP A 59 7.09 13.19 6.03
N ALA A 60 7.47 12.14 6.74
CA ALA A 60 7.36 10.75 6.27
C ALA A 60 5.90 10.33 6.03
N GLN A 61 5.00 10.67 6.95
CA GLN A 61 3.58 10.34 6.84
C GLN A 61 2.89 11.12 5.71
N ALA A 62 3.23 12.40 5.53
CA ALA A 62 2.72 13.21 4.42
C ALA A 62 3.20 12.65 3.07
N ALA A 63 4.46 12.21 3.00
CA ALA A 63 4.99 11.60 1.79
C ALA A 63 4.36 10.24 1.47
N SER A 64 4.13 9.39 2.48
CA SER A 64 3.48 8.10 2.27
C SER A 64 2.04 8.27 1.77
N ALA A 65 1.30 9.24 2.29
CA ALA A 65 -0.04 9.57 1.80
C ALA A 65 -0.02 9.96 0.31
N LYS A 66 0.91 10.82 -0.10
CA LYS A 66 1.09 11.21 -1.52
C LYS A 66 1.43 10.02 -2.41
N VAL A 67 2.34 9.15 -1.98
CA VAL A 67 2.73 7.94 -2.73
C VAL A 67 1.53 7.00 -2.88
N MET A 68 0.73 6.81 -1.82
CA MET A 68 -0.48 5.99 -1.88
C MET A 68 -1.51 6.56 -2.85
N THR A 69 -1.75 7.88 -2.82
CA THR A 69 -2.65 8.54 -3.78
C THR A 69 -2.16 8.38 -5.21
N ALA A 70 -0.87 8.63 -5.47
CA ALA A 70 -0.28 8.48 -6.80
C ALA A 70 -0.37 7.04 -7.33
N ARG A 71 -0.15 6.04 -6.47
CA ARG A 71 -0.32 4.61 -6.84
C ARG A 71 -1.78 4.26 -7.12
N ALA A 72 -2.72 4.81 -6.36
CA ALA A 72 -4.16 4.61 -6.59
C ALA A 72 -4.63 5.24 -7.91
N GLU A 73 -4.15 6.42 -8.26
CA GLU A 73 -4.40 7.09 -9.54
C GLU A 73 -3.80 6.30 -10.71
N GLY A 74 -2.54 5.86 -10.60
CA GLY A 74 -1.91 5.05 -11.65
C GLY A 74 -2.62 3.71 -11.88
N SER A 75 -3.17 3.10 -10.82
CA SER A 75 -3.94 1.86 -10.91
C SER A 75 -5.32 2.07 -11.56
N SER A 76 -6.00 3.18 -11.23
CA SER A 76 -7.32 3.49 -11.83
C SER A 76 -7.23 3.81 -13.32
N SER A 77 -6.17 4.49 -13.76
CA SER A 77 -5.89 4.70 -15.19
C SER A 77 -5.68 3.38 -15.95
N GLN A 78 -4.90 2.45 -15.37
CA GLN A 78 -4.68 1.13 -15.98
C GLN A 78 -5.99 0.33 -16.10
N VAL A 79 -6.84 0.35 -15.07
CA VAL A 79 -8.15 -0.34 -15.11
C VAL A 79 -9.07 0.26 -16.19
N ALA A 80 -9.05 1.58 -16.38
CA ALA A 80 -9.83 2.23 -17.44
C ALA A 80 -9.32 1.88 -18.85
N GLU A 81 -8.01 1.81 -19.03
CA GLU A 81 -7.37 1.47 -20.32
C GLU A 81 -7.58 -0.01 -20.69
N ASN A 82 -7.40 -0.92 -19.73
CA ASN A 82 -7.71 -2.35 -19.89
C ASN A 82 -9.21 -2.60 -20.15
N LYS A 83 -10.09 -1.72 -19.66
CA LYS A 83 -11.52 -1.80 -19.98
C LYS A 83 -11.78 -1.35 -21.42
N ALA A 84 -11.13 -0.27 -21.87
CA ALA A 84 -11.29 0.26 -23.21
C ALA A 84 -10.79 -0.72 -24.28
N GLU A 85 -9.62 -1.35 -24.08
CA GLU A 85 -9.06 -2.35 -25.01
C GLU A 85 -9.98 -3.58 -25.14
N ASN A 86 -10.55 -4.06 -24.03
CA ASN A 86 -11.42 -5.24 -24.01
C ASN A 86 -12.75 -4.97 -24.76
N THR A 87 -13.30 -3.75 -24.64
CA THR A 87 -14.46 -3.35 -25.45
C THR A 87 -14.15 -3.11 -26.94
N GLY A 88 -12.89 -2.86 -27.30
CA GLY A 88 -12.46 -2.68 -28.70
C GLY A 88 -12.29 -4.00 -29.46
N HIS A 89 -12.10 -5.12 -28.76
CA HIS A 89 -11.85 -6.44 -29.36
C HIS A 89 -13.12 -7.21 -29.76
N CYS A 90 -14.31 -6.62 -29.57
CA CYS A 90 -15.61 -7.24 -29.86
C CYS A 90 -16.31 -6.72 -31.14
N ASN A 91 -15.59 -6.10 -32.08
CA ASN A 91 -16.14 -5.71 -33.40
C ASN A 91 -15.52 -6.50 -34.55
#